data_AF-A0A967FGJ5-F1
#
_entry.id   AF-A0A967FGJ5-F1
#
_cell.length_a   1.000
_cell.length_b   1.000
_cell.length_c   1.000
_cell.angle_alpha   90.00
_cell.angle_beta   90.00
_cell.angle_gamma   90.00
#
_symmetry.space_group_name_H-M   'P 1'
#
loop_
_entity.id
_entity.type
_entity.pdbx_description
1 polymer ?
#
loop_
_entity_poly.entity_id
_entity_poly.type
_entity_poly.pdbx_seq_one_letter_code
_entity_poly.pdbx_strand_id
1 'polypeptide(L)'
;GYTAADTITRWPKVRRGEHKWIFPYQENADILFNSALVYELAVLKPLAEPLLLQIEPGRPPHREAKRLLSFLQWFQPLQNNDVIPDNSILREFIGGSILRDYTP
;
A
#
# COMPACT_ATOMS: atom_id res chain seq x y z
N GLY A 1 15.73 -1.15 -0.88
CA GLY A 1 14.35 -0.87 -1.34
C GLY A 1 14.37 -0.10 -2.65
N TYR A 2 13.20 0.23 -3.19
CA TYR A 2 13.05 1.11 -4.37
C TYR A 2 12.62 2.51 -3.94
N THR A 3 12.95 3.53 -4.73
CA THR A 3 12.42 4.88 -4.50
C THR A 3 10.93 4.95 -4.85
N ALA A 4 10.21 5.97 -4.38
CA ALA A 4 8.80 6.16 -4.75
C ALA A 4 8.61 6.31 -6.27
N ALA A 5 9.53 7.02 -6.93
CA ALA A 5 9.54 7.18 -8.38
C ALA A 5 9.72 5.84 -9.12
N ASP A 6 10.65 5.00 -8.65
CA ASP A 6 10.86 3.65 -9.19
C ASP A 6 9.62 2.78 -9.03
N THR A 7 9.00 2.81 -7.85
CA THR A 7 7.79 2.04 -7.53
C THR A 7 6.63 2.41 -8.45
N ILE A 8 6.35 3.71 -8.62
CA ILE A 8 5.31 4.19 -9.54
C ILE A 8 5.62 3.75 -10.98
N THR A 9 6.86 3.89 -11.42
CA THR A 9 7.28 3.50 -12.77
C THR A 9 7.12 1.99 -13.01
N ARG A 10 7.27 1.18 -11.98
CA ARG A 10 7.15 -0.28 -12.03
C ARG A 10 5.70 -0.77 -11.97
N TRP A 11 4.76 0.02 -11.45
CA TRP A 11 3.36 -0.39 -11.25
C TRP A 11 2.69 -1.04 -12.47
N PRO A 12 2.87 -0.55 -13.72
CA PRO A 12 2.30 -1.22 -14.89
C PRO A 12 2.81 -2.65 -15.10
N LYS A 13 4.03 -2.98 -14.64
CA LYS A 13 4.55 -4.36 -14.69
C LYS A 13 3.78 -5.28 -13.74
N VAL A 14 3.47 -4.80 -12.54
CA VAL A 14 2.68 -5.55 -11.55
C VAL A 14 1.29 -5.85 -12.12
N ARG A 15 0.59 -4.83 -12.61
CA ARG A 15 -0.72 -4.96 -13.28
C ARG A 15 -0.72 -5.98 -14.41
N ARG A 16 0.30 -5.95 -15.29
CA ARG A 16 0.42 -6.94 -16.37
C ARG A 16 0.63 -8.36 -15.84
N GLY A 17 1.38 -8.51 -14.75
CA GLY A 17 1.54 -9.78 -14.04
C GLY A 17 0.19 -10.30 -13.52
N GLU A 18 -0.56 -9.45 -12.82
CA GLU A 18 -1.89 -9.79 -12.30
C GLU A 18 -2.85 -10.23 -13.42
N HIS A 19 -2.92 -9.48 -14.52
CA HIS A 19 -3.80 -9.79 -15.65
C HIS A 19 -3.45 -11.11 -16.35
N LYS A 20 -2.17 -11.49 -16.38
CA LYS A 20 -1.74 -12.71 -17.06
C LYS A 20 -1.84 -13.94 -16.15
N TRP A 21 -1.52 -13.80 -14.87
CA TRP A 21 -1.25 -14.92 -13.99
C TRP A 21 -2.17 -15.02 -12.76
N ILE A 22 -2.92 -13.97 -12.42
CA ILE A 22 -3.76 -13.95 -11.21
C ILE A 22 -5.25 -13.89 -11.58
N PHE A 23 -5.71 -12.82 -12.24
CA PHE A 23 -7.15 -12.63 -12.50
C PHE A 23 -7.82 -13.77 -13.28
N PRO A 24 -7.19 -14.40 -14.29
CA PRO A 24 -7.83 -15.51 -15.01
C PRO A 24 -8.06 -16.76 -14.16
N TYR A 25 -7.32 -16.91 -13.06
CA TYR A 25 -7.31 -18.13 -12.25
C TYR A 25 -7.97 -17.94 -10.88
N GLN A 26 -8.43 -16.74 -10.54
CA GLN A 26 -8.99 -16.45 -9.21
C GLN A 26 -10.21 -17.32 -8.86
N GLU A 27 -11.04 -17.66 -9.86
CA GLU A 27 -12.24 -18.50 -9.69
C GLU A 27 -11.91 -19.98 -9.45
N ASN A 28 -10.65 -20.38 -9.65
CA ASN A 28 -10.20 -21.75 -9.39
C ASN A 28 -9.73 -21.94 -7.94
N ALA A 29 -9.74 -20.88 -7.12
CA ALA A 29 -9.32 -20.97 -5.73
C ALA A 29 -10.45 -21.52 -4.85
N ASP A 30 -10.12 -22.45 -3.96
CA ASP A 30 -11.09 -22.99 -2.99
C ASP A 30 -11.57 -21.93 -2.00
N ILE A 31 -10.70 -20.95 -1.69
CA ILE A 31 -10.97 -19.89 -0.72
C ILE A 31 -10.41 -18.57 -1.26
N LEU A 32 -11.22 -17.51 -1.20
CA LEU A 32 -10.79 -16.14 -1.40
C LEU A 32 -10.91 -15.35 -0.09
N PHE A 33 -9.86 -14.60 0.25
CA PHE A 33 -9.81 -13.74 1.43
C PHE A 33 -9.53 -12.30 1.01
N ASN A 34 -10.39 -11.37 1.44
CA ASN A 34 -10.18 -9.94 1.25
C ASN A 34 -9.60 -9.34 2.52
N SER A 35 -8.35 -8.88 2.44
CA SER A 35 -7.61 -8.29 3.55
C SER A 35 -7.74 -6.76 3.65
N ALA A 36 -8.62 -6.14 2.87
CA ALA A 36 -8.77 -4.68 2.85
C ALA A 36 -9.33 -4.14 4.16
N LEU A 37 -8.76 -3.03 4.65
CA LEU A 37 -9.19 -2.37 5.88
C LEU A 37 -9.62 -0.93 5.57
N VAL A 38 -10.83 -0.54 6.00
CA VAL A 38 -11.39 0.79 5.69
C VAL A 38 -10.50 1.95 6.16
N TYR A 39 -9.73 1.74 7.24
CA TYR A 39 -8.86 2.75 7.83
C TYR A 39 -7.41 2.69 7.32
N GLU A 40 -7.06 1.79 6.40
CA GLU A 40 -5.67 1.59 5.96
C GLU A 40 -5.04 2.87 5.40
N LEU A 41 -5.80 3.65 4.62
CA LEU A 41 -5.29 4.86 3.98
C LEU A 41 -5.00 5.97 5.00
N ALA A 42 -5.80 6.08 6.07
CA ALA A 42 -5.55 7.00 7.17
C ALA A 42 -4.24 6.67 7.91
N VAL A 43 -3.90 5.38 8.00
CA VAL A 43 -2.69 4.88 8.64
C VAL A 43 -1.46 5.03 7.74
N LEU A 44 -1.60 4.72 6.45
CA LEU A 44 -0.48 4.73 5.50
C LEU A 44 -0.14 6.13 5.00
N LYS A 45 -1.09 7.08 5.05
CA LYS A 45 -0.91 8.45 4.56
C LYS A 45 0.35 9.14 5.13
N PRO A 46 0.60 9.19 6.46
CA PRO A 46 1.82 9.77 7.01
C PRO A 46 3.13 9.16 6.49
N LEU A 47 3.11 7.89 6.09
CA LEU A 47 4.28 7.20 5.54
C LEU A 47 4.44 7.47 4.03
N ALA A 48 3.33 7.50 3.30
CA ALA A 48 3.31 7.64 1.85
C ALA A 48 3.53 9.10 1.40
N GLU A 49 2.92 10.09 2.06
CA GLU A 49 2.98 11.49 1.63
C GLU A 49 4.40 12.05 1.52
N PRO A 50 5.30 11.88 2.50
CA PRO A 50 6.67 12.39 2.39
C PRO A 50 7.42 11.77 1.21
N LEU A 51 7.17 10.50 0.90
CA LEU A 51 7.82 9.78 -0.20
C LEU A 51 7.32 10.27 -1.56
N LEU A 52 6.02 10.57 -1.67
CA LEU A 52 5.42 11.12 -2.89
C LEU A 52 5.87 12.56 -3.15
N LEU A 53 6.04 13.36 -2.10
CA LEU A 53 6.52 14.75 -2.20
C LEU A 53 7.98 14.86 -2.65
N GLN A 54 8.79 13.81 -2.46
CA GLN A 54 10.18 13.74 -2.95
C GLN A 54 10.28 13.55 -4.47
N ILE A 55 9.18 13.30 -5.18
CA ILE A 55 9.21 13.08 -6.63
C ILE A 55 9.23 14.43 -7.34
N GLU A 56 10.41 14.80 -7.84
CA GLU A 56 10.66 16.07 -8.53
C GLU A 56 9.71 16.32 -9.72
N PRO A 57 9.26 17.58 -9.91
CA PRO A 57 8.53 18.00 -11.11
C PRO A 57 9.30 17.69 -12.40
N GLY A 58 8.56 17.46 -13.49
CA GLY A 58 9.13 17.20 -14.82
C GLY A 58 9.54 15.74 -15.07
N ARG A 59 9.53 14.87 -14.07
CA ARG A 59 9.71 13.42 -14.27
C ARG A 59 8.39 12.71 -14.62
N PRO A 60 8.40 11.67 -15.46
CA PRO A 60 7.19 10.89 -15.79
C PRO A 60 6.34 10.45 -14.58
N PRO A 61 6.89 9.91 -13.46
CA PRO A 61 6.09 9.50 -12.31
C PRO A 61 5.45 10.66 -11.53
N HIS A 62 5.87 11.91 -11.75
CA HIS A 62 5.35 13.06 -10.99
C HIS A 62 3.85 13.27 -11.18
N ARG A 63 3.31 12.98 -12.38
CA ARG A 63 1.86 13.09 -12.63
C ARG A 63 1.06 12.13 -11.76
N GLU A 64 1.51 10.89 -11.65
CA GLU A 64 0.87 9.89 -10.79
C GLU A 64 1.07 10.22 -9.31
N ALA A 65 2.25 10.73 -8.92
CA ALA A 65 2.51 11.18 -7.57
C ALA A 65 1.51 12.28 -7.14
N LYS A 66 1.28 13.28 -8.00
CA LYS A 66 0.26 14.31 -7.75
C LYS A 66 -1.15 13.73 -7.63
N ARG A 67 -1.53 12.80 -8.51
CA ARG A 67 -2.84 12.13 -8.44
C ARG A 67 -3.02 11.40 -7.10
N LEU A 68 -1.99 10.69 -6.63
CA LEU A 68 -2.01 9.98 -5.35
C LEU A 68 -2.08 10.94 -4.17
N LEU A 69 -1.31 12.04 -4.18
CA LEU A 69 -1.40 13.09 -3.15
C LEU A 69 -2.80 13.72 -3.10
N SER A 70 -3.39 14.06 -4.25
CA SER A 70 -4.78 14.56 -4.32
C SER A 70 -5.82 13.52 -3.90
N PHE A 71 -5.51 12.23 -3.97
CA PHE A 71 -6.38 11.20 -3.43
C PHE A 71 -6.24 11.08 -1.90
N LEU A 72 -5.01 11.11 -1.38
CA LEU A 72 -4.75 11.04 0.07
C LEU A 72 -5.25 12.26 0.84
N GLN A 73 -5.44 13.41 0.19
CA GLN A 73 -5.97 14.61 0.85
C GLN A 73 -7.34 14.40 1.52
N TRP A 74 -8.14 13.45 1.02
CA TRP A 74 -9.48 13.15 1.53
C TRP A 74 -9.47 12.34 2.84
N PHE A 75 -8.32 11.83 3.26
CA PHE A 75 -8.19 10.98 4.44
C PHE A 75 -7.58 11.78 5.60
N GLN A 76 -8.22 11.73 6.77
CA GLN A 76 -7.61 12.24 8.00
C GLN A 76 -6.55 11.24 8.48
N PRO A 77 -5.29 11.66 8.70
CA PRO A 77 -4.27 10.77 9.25
C PRO A 77 -4.67 10.22 10.62
N LEU A 78 -4.42 8.93 10.85
CA LEU A 78 -4.57 8.35 12.18
C LEU A 78 -3.43 8.83 13.08
N GLN A 79 -3.76 9.42 14.23
CA GLN A 79 -2.77 10.00 15.14
C GLN A 79 -2.13 8.97 16.09
N ASN A 80 -2.87 7.91 16.44
CA ASN A 80 -2.42 6.89 17.36
C ASN A 80 -2.50 5.50 16.70
N ASN A 81 -1.34 4.89 16.45
CA ASN A 81 -1.26 3.55 15.86
C ASN A 81 -1.54 2.43 16.88
N ASP A 82 -1.61 2.70 18.19
CA ASP A 82 -1.87 1.69 19.22
C ASP A 82 -3.30 1.14 19.16
N VAL A 83 -4.22 1.86 18.50
CA VAL A 83 -5.60 1.41 18.27
C VAL A 83 -5.69 0.31 17.22
N ILE A 84 -4.62 0.08 16.45
CA ILE A 84 -4.57 -0.97 15.43
C ILE A 84 -4.30 -2.30 16.13
N PRO A 85 -5.08 -3.37 15.90
CA PRO A 85 -4.82 -4.67 16.51
C PRO A 85 -3.39 -5.15 16.25
N ASP A 86 -2.79 -5.78 17.23
CA ASP A 86 -1.42 -6.32 17.17
C ASP A 86 -1.30 -7.54 16.22
N ASN A 87 -2.41 -8.20 15.93
CA ASN A 87 -2.53 -9.25 14.92
C ASN A 87 -3.05 -8.74 13.55
N SER A 88 -3.21 -7.44 13.36
CA SER A 88 -3.66 -6.87 12.08
C SER A 88 -2.60 -7.06 10.99
N ILE A 89 -3.02 -7.43 9.76
CA ILE A 89 -2.12 -7.53 8.60
C ILE A 89 -1.39 -6.22 8.30
N LEU A 90 -2.01 -5.07 8.64
CA LEU A 90 -1.41 -3.75 8.43
C LEU A 90 -0.10 -3.56 9.23
N ARG A 91 0.07 -4.34 10.31
CA ARG A 91 1.29 -4.37 11.14
C ARG A 91 2.52 -4.88 10.39
N GLU A 92 2.35 -5.54 9.24
CA GLU A 92 3.46 -5.88 8.34
C GLU A 92 4.14 -4.61 7.79
N PHE A 93 3.37 -3.54 7.57
CA PHE A 93 3.85 -2.30 6.97
C PHE A 93 4.29 -1.26 8.01
N ILE A 94 3.58 -1.19 9.13
CA ILE A 94 3.78 -0.15 10.16
C ILE A 94 4.50 -0.65 11.41
N GLY A 95 4.76 -1.97 11.51
CA GLY A 95 5.37 -2.61 12.67
C GLY A 95 4.40 -2.83 13.84
N GLY A 96 4.88 -3.53 14.87
CA GLY A 96 4.11 -3.87 16.08
C GLY A 96 3.26 -5.14 15.97
N SER A 97 3.58 -6.03 15.02
CA SER A 97 2.88 -7.32 14.92
C SER A 97 3.35 -8.32 15.96
N ILE A 98 2.43 -8.99 16.65
CA ILE A 98 2.74 -10.14 17.51
C ILE A 98 3.09 -11.41 16.73
N LEU A 99 2.87 -11.40 15.42
CA LEU A 99 3.13 -12.56 14.56
C LEU A 99 4.54 -12.59 13.98
N ARG A 100 5.36 -11.56 14.22
CA ARG A 100 6.69 -11.42 13.61
C ARG A 100 7.61 -12.61 13.90
N ASP A 101 7.57 -13.10 15.14
CA ASP A 101 8.40 -14.23 15.60
C ASP A 101 7.53 -15.44 15.97
N TYR A 102 6.27 -15.44 15.52
CA TYR A 102 5.34 -16.54 15.79
C TYR A 102 5.81 -17.81 15.07
N THR A 103 5.96 -18.88 15.83
CA THR A 103 6.23 -20.23 15.34
C THR A 103 5.04 -21.11 15.72
N PRO A 104 4.36 -21.73 14.74
CA PRO A 104 3.14 -22.50 14.96
C PRO A 104 3.37 -23.81 15.71
#